data_AF-A0A9E4EYA5-F1
#
_entry.id   AF-A0A9E4EYA5-F1
#
_cell.length_a   1.000
_cell.length_b   1.000
_cell.length_c   1.000
_cell.angle_alpha   90.00
_cell.angle_beta   90.00
_cell.angle_gamma   90.00
#
_symmetry.space_group_name_H-M   'P 1'
#
loop_
_entity.id
_entity.type
_entity.pdbx_description
1 polymer ?
#
loop_
_entity_poly.entity_id
_entity_poly.type
_entity_poly.pdbx_seq_one_letter_code
_entity_poly.pdbx_strand_id
1 'polypeptide(L)' 'MTLCRHDIARRAAMEVPRGGYVNLGLGIPTLVSNYIPEEYGVTIHSENGVLGVGPFP' A
#
# COMPACT_ATOMS: atom_id res chain seq x y z
N MET A 1 -14.02 5.50 -20.08
CA MET A 1 -13.83 4.27 -19.29
C MET A 1 -13.66 4.66 -17.84
N THR A 2 -14.33 3.97 -16.92
CA THR A 2 -14.16 4.17 -15.47
C THR A 2 -12.99 3.33 -14.98
N LEU A 3 -12.13 3.88 -14.12
CA LEU A 3 -11.02 3.14 -13.51
C LEU A 3 -11.57 2.03 -12.60
N CYS A 4 -10.98 0.84 -12.65
CA CYS A 4 -11.28 -0.20 -11.69
C CYS A 4 -10.48 0.01 -10.39
N ARG A 5 -10.84 -0.70 -9.32
CA ARG A 5 -10.18 -0.59 -8.01
C ARG A 5 -8.65 -0.81 -8.09
N HIS A 6 -8.21 -1.75 -8.94
CA HIS A 6 -6.78 -2.04 -9.13
C HIS A 6 -6.04 -0.92 -9.87
N ASP A 7 -6.70 -0.22 -10.80
CA ASP A 7 -6.09 0.92 -11.48
C ASP A 7 -5.82 2.07 -10.50
N ILE A 8 -6.77 2.32 -9.60
CA ILE A 8 -6.64 3.34 -8.54
C ILE A 8 -5.50 2.94 -7.58
N ALA A 9 -5.48 1.68 -7.12
CA ALA A 9 -4.44 1.20 -6.21
C ALA A 9 -3.04 1.27 -6.83
N ARG A 10 -2.90 0.86 -8.10
CA ARG A 10 -1.62 0.93 -8.84
C ARG A 10 -1.14 2.36 -8.99
N ARG A 11 -2.04 3.31 -9.25
CA ARG A 11 -1.68 4.74 -9.32
C ARG A 11 -1.23 5.26 -7.95
N ALA A 12 -1.95 4.92 -6.88
CA ALA A 12 -1.62 5.35 -5.53
C ALA A 12 -0.27 4.78 -5.03
N ALA A 13 0.10 3.56 -5.44
CA ALA A 13 1.39 2.96 -5.08
C ALA A 13 2.60 3.79 -5.55
N MET A 14 2.46 4.55 -6.64
CA MET A 14 3.52 5.43 -7.13
C MET A 14 3.76 6.66 -6.26
N GLU A 15 2.85 7.00 -5.35
CA GLU A 15 3.03 8.10 -4.39
C GLU A 15 3.78 7.65 -3.13
N VAL A 16 4.04 6.35 -2.96
CA VAL A 16 4.70 5.82 -1.77
C VAL A 16 6.22 6.07 -1.86
N PRO A 17 6.80 6.84 -0.93
CA PRO A 17 8.24 7.08 -0.94
C PRO A 17 9.01 5.83 -0.51
N ARG A 18 10.19 5.62 -1.11
CA ARG A 18 11.14 4.59 -0.67
C ARG A 18 11.54 4.79 0.79
N GLY A 19 11.62 3.71 1.56
CA GLY A 19 11.88 3.74 3.00
C GLY A 19 10.77 4.39 3.82
N GLY A 20 9.62 4.68 3.21
CA GLY A 20 8.50 5.35 3.85
C GLY A 20 7.81 4.50 4.90
N TYR A 21 7.14 5.17 5.83
CA TYR A 21 6.22 4.59 6.79
C TYR A 21 4.81 5.02 6.41
N VAL A 22 3.95 4.07 6.03
CA VAL A 22 2.61 4.36 5.54
C VAL A 22 1.56 3.59 6.32
N ASN A 23 0.41 4.23 6.55
CA ASN A 23 -0.79 3.57 7.05
C ASN A 23 -1.77 3.44 5.88
N LEU A 24 -2.27 2.22 5.66
CA LEU A 24 -3.21 1.90 4.59
C LEU A 24 -4.55 1.50 5.22
N GLY A 25 -5.57 2.33 5.01
CA GLY A 25 -6.94 2.01 5.43
C GLY A 25 -7.54 0.83 4.67
N LEU A 26 -8.70 0.35 5.15
CA LEU A 26 -9.42 -0.76 4.52
C LEU A 26 -9.94 -0.41 3.11
N GLY A 27 -9.96 -1.41 2.22
CA GLY A 27 -10.51 -1.28 0.87
C GLY A 27 -9.42 -1.03 -0.17
N ILE A 28 -9.62 -0.01 -1.04
CA ILE A 28 -8.64 0.33 -2.08
C ILE A 28 -7.24 0.63 -1.50
N PRO A 29 -7.07 1.34 -0.37
CA PRO A 29 -5.75 1.60 0.17
C PRO A 29 -5.01 0.32 0.56
N THR A 30 -5.69 -0.72 1.05
CA THR A 30 -5.05 -2.02 1.34
C THR A 30 -4.48 -2.69 0.08
N LEU A 31 -5.11 -2.51 -1.08
CA LEU A 31 -4.61 -3.04 -2.36
C LEU A 31 -3.32 -2.35 -2.81
N VAL A 32 -3.01 -1.16 -2.30
CA VAL A 32 -1.81 -0.40 -2.67
C VAL A 32 -0.55 -1.18 -2.32
N SER A 33 -0.54 -1.91 -1.20
CA SER A 33 0.62 -2.70 -0.76
C SER A 33 1.08 -3.73 -1.80
N ASN A 34 0.14 -4.31 -2.55
CA ASN A 34 0.42 -5.31 -3.59
C ASN A 34 1.15 -4.73 -4.82
N TYR A 35 1.22 -3.41 -4.94
CA TYR A 35 1.86 -2.72 -6.07
C TYR A 35 3.12 -1.94 -5.66
N ILE A 36 3.50 -1.98 -4.38
CA ILE A 36 4.76 -1.37 -3.90
C ILE A 36 5.89 -2.40 -4.12
N PRO A 37 6.95 -2.05 -4.87
CA PRO A 37 8.08 -2.97 -5.04
C PRO A 37 8.78 -3.23 -3.70
N GLU A 38 9.15 -4.48 -3.44
CA GLU A 38 9.78 -4.90 -2.18
C GLU A 38 11.09 -4.13 -1.92
N GLU A 39 11.86 -3.84 -2.97
CA GLU A 39 13.11 -3.08 -2.89
C GLU A 39 12.92 -1.62 -2.45
N TYR A 40 11.68 -1.12 -2.38
CA TYR A 40 11.41 0.21 -1.84
C TYR A 40 11.56 0.23 -0.31
N GLY A 41 11.55 -0.92 0.37
CA GLY A 41 11.78 -0.98 1.82
C GLY A 41 10.73 -0.21 2.63
N VAL A 42 9.48 -0.20 2.17
CA VAL A 42 8.38 0.51 2.82
C VAL A 42 7.89 -0.27 4.02
N THR A 43 7.66 0.43 5.14
CA THR A 43 7.06 -0.15 6.34
C THR A 43 5.58 0.21 6.42
N ILE A 44 4.72 -0.80 6.47
CA ILE A 44 3.27 -0.61 6.64
C ILE A 44 2.94 -0.64 8.13
N HIS A 45 2.32 0.42 8.63
CA HIS A 45 1.85 0.58 9.99
C HIS A 45 0.32 0.45 10.06
N SER A 46 -0.17 -0.30 11.05
CA SER A 46 -1.59 -0.39 11.38
C SER A 46 -1.87 0.38 12.68
N GLU A 47 -3.01 1.08 12.72
CA GLU A 47 -3.43 1.96 13.83
C GLU A 47 -3.53 1.26 15.20
N ASN A 48 -3.62 -0.07 15.20
CA ASN A 48 -3.59 -0.90 16.41
C ASN A 48 -2.18 -1.22 16.93
N GLY A 49 -1.14 -0.59 16.39
CA GLY A 49 0.25 -0.73 16.84
C GLY A 49 1.03 -1.88 16.20
N VAL A 50 0.60 -2.37 15.03
CA VAL A 50 1.33 -3.41 14.27
C VAL A 50 2.19 -2.76 13.19
N LEU A 51 3.46 -3.18 13.10
CA LEU A 51 4.42 -2.79 12.06
C LEU A 51 4.79 -4.02 11.22
N GLY A 52 4.88 -3.84 9.90
CA GLY A 52 5.40 -4.88 9.00
C GLY A 52 4.38 -5.91 8.54
N VAL A 53 3.12 -5.50 8.36
CA VAL A 53 2.10 -6.36 7.74
C VAL A 53 2.51 -6.64 6.29
N GLY A 54 2.69 -7.92 5.95
CA GLY A 54 3.02 -8.36 4.59
C GLY A 54 1.89 -8.10 3.58
N PRO A 55 2.07 -8.48 2.31
CA PRO A 55 1.05 -8.31 1.28
C PRO A 55 -0.28 -8.98 1.66
N PHE A 56 -1.39 -8.40 1.22
CA PHE A 56 -2.72 -8.91 1.53
C PHE A 56 -2.94 -10.23 0.74
N PRO A 57 -3.49 -11.30 1.37
CA PRO A 57 -3.76 -12.56 0.68
C PRO A 57 -4.82 -12.43 -0.43
#